data_AF-A0A2T6B969-F1
#
_entry.id   AF-A0A2T6B969-F1
#
_cell.length_a   1.000
_cell.length_b   1.000
_cell.length_c   1.000
_cell.angle_alpha   90.00
_cell.angle_beta   90.00
_cell.angle_gamma   90.00
#
_symmetry.space_group_name_H-M   'P 1'
#
loop_
_entity.id
_entity.type
_entity.pdbx_description
1 polymer ?
#
loop_
_entity_poly.entity_id
_entity_poly.type
_entity_poly.pdbx_seq_one_letter_code
_entity_poly.pdbx_strand_id
1 'polypeptide(L)'
;MTSDRSGDHKPVTASRSRRTERPPTASEQLEELLGYPWPFPGRPPKHDLSTWTVTDDWPDPVPVTEAEIEVFERWFSDLFDEMFGPDTGSPDTGPEIDLENGTTK
;
A
#
# COMPACT_ATOMS: atom_id res chain seq x y z
N MET A 1 87.60 7.48 -3.17
CA MET A 1 86.49 7.28 -4.12
C MET A 1 85.21 7.71 -3.43
N THR A 2 84.71 8.90 -3.76
CA THR A 2 83.46 9.47 -3.23
C THR A 2 82.36 9.24 -4.26
N SER A 3 81.45 8.32 -3.98
CA SER A 3 80.28 8.08 -4.83
C SER A 3 79.04 8.63 -4.13
N ASP A 4 78.67 9.82 -4.58
CA ASP A 4 77.33 10.19 -5.05
C ASP A 4 76.23 9.14 -4.87
N ARG A 5 75.18 9.50 -4.09
CA ARG A 5 73.80 9.31 -4.53
C ARG A 5 72.86 10.18 -3.68
N SER A 6 72.49 11.33 -4.23
CA SER A 6 71.35 12.12 -3.75
C SER A 6 70.07 11.29 -3.91
N GLY A 7 69.35 11.11 -2.82
CA GLY A 7 68.06 10.42 -2.76
C GLY A 7 67.04 11.31 -2.05
N ASP A 8 66.59 12.35 -2.76
CA ASP A 8 65.40 13.12 -2.41
C ASP A 8 64.19 12.17 -2.28
N HIS A 9 63.71 11.98 -1.06
CA HIS A 9 62.40 11.40 -0.80
C HIS A 9 61.54 12.43 -0.09
N LYS A 10 60.89 13.31 -0.88
CA LYS A 10 59.69 14.00 -0.41
C LYS A 10 58.57 12.96 -0.28
N PRO A 11 57.82 12.94 0.84
CA PRO A 11 56.61 12.13 0.90
C PRO A 11 55.59 12.77 -0.05
N VAL A 12 55.27 12.06 -1.13
CA VAL A 12 54.13 12.42 -1.97
C VAL A 12 52.87 12.19 -1.14
N THR A 13 52.36 13.27 -0.54
CA THR A 13 50.99 13.32 -0.03
C THR A 13 50.06 13.29 -1.22
N ALA A 14 49.76 12.09 -1.71
CA ALA A 14 48.65 11.80 -2.59
C ALA A 14 48.44 10.29 -2.50
N SER A 15 47.40 9.82 -1.84
CA SER A 15 46.14 9.73 -2.55
C SER A 15 45.02 9.69 -1.52
N ARG A 16 44.33 10.82 -1.34
CA ARG A 16 42.97 10.79 -0.84
C ARG A 16 42.21 9.91 -1.83
N SER A 17 41.94 8.69 -1.39
CA SER A 17 41.28 7.65 -2.16
C SER A 17 40.15 8.31 -2.95
N ARG A 18 40.29 8.31 -4.27
CA ARG A 18 39.17 8.58 -5.17
C ARG A 18 38.20 7.45 -4.88
N ARG A 19 37.33 7.67 -3.90
CA ARG A 19 36.12 6.91 -3.65
C ARG A 19 35.30 7.16 -4.92
N THR A 20 35.58 6.36 -5.94
CA THR A 20 34.81 6.29 -7.17
C THR A 20 33.38 6.16 -6.75
N GLU A 21 32.60 7.20 -7.04
CA GLU A 21 31.17 7.34 -6.81
C GLU A 21 30.47 6.09 -7.35
N ARG A 22 30.26 5.11 -6.47
CA ARG A 22 29.42 3.97 -6.80
C ARG A 22 27.98 4.50 -6.75
N PRO A 23 27.12 4.11 -7.71
CA PRO A 23 25.70 4.44 -7.60
C PRO A 23 25.17 4.00 -6.22
N PRO A 24 24.34 4.85 -5.58
CA PRO A 24 23.86 4.60 -4.23
C PRO A 24 23.09 3.28 -4.21
N THR A 25 23.40 2.46 -3.22
CA THR A 25 22.69 1.22 -2.95
C THR A 25 21.24 1.50 -2.60
N ALA A 26 20.36 0.52 -2.82
CA ALA A 26 18.96 0.65 -2.45
C ALA A 26 18.79 0.98 -0.96
N SER A 27 19.65 0.46 -0.08
CA SER A 27 19.64 0.78 1.35
C SER A 27 20.00 2.25 1.64
N GLU A 28 20.98 2.81 0.93
CA GLU A 28 21.36 4.22 1.10
C GLU A 28 20.26 5.17 0.61
N GLN A 29 19.63 4.85 -0.53
CA GLN A 29 18.48 5.62 -1.03
C GLN A 29 17.30 5.58 -0.04
N LEU A 30 17.09 4.45 0.64
CA LEU A 30 15.99 4.31 1.58
C LEU A 30 16.26 5.00 2.92
N GLU A 31 17.51 5.01 3.38
CA GLU A 31 17.95 5.79 4.55
C GLU A 31 17.74 7.29 4.34
N GLU A 32 18.00 7.80 3.14
CA GLU A 32 17.71 9.19 2.77
C GLU A 32 16.21 9.52 2.87
N LEU A 33 15.34 8.63 2.40
CA LEU A 33 13.88 8.83 2.46
C LEU A 33 13.33 8.75 3.88
N LEU A 34 13.84 7.82 4.69
CA LEU A 34 13.36 7.57 6.04
C LEU A 34 13.93 8.56 7.07
N GLY A 35 15.10 9.15 6.80
CA GLY A 35 15.79 10.05 7.72
C GLY A 35 16.47 9.33 8.89
N TYR A 36 16.57 8.01 8.83
CA TYR A 36 17.25 7.16 9.81
C TYR A 36 17.89 5.95 9.13
N PRO A 37 18.95 5.38 9.71
CA PRO A 37 19.71 4.30 9.07
C PRO A 37 18.85 3.06 8.82
N TRP A 38 19.00 2.50 7.63
CA TRP A 38 18.33 1.24 7.29
C TRP A 38 18.87 0.11 8.18
N PRO A 39 18.02 -0.53 9.01
CA PRO A 39 18.49 -1.42 10.07
C PRO A 39 19.02 -2.77 9.57
N PHE A 40 18.84 -3.08 8.28
CA PHE A 40 19.27 -4.34 7.67
C PHE A 40 20.43 -4.09 6.72
N PRO A 41 21.69 -4.26 7.17
CA PRO A 41 22.83 -4.17 6.26
C PRO A 41 22.74 -5.25 5.18
N GLY A 42 22.61 -4.84 3.92
CA GLY A 42 22.64 -5.75 2.77
C GLY A 42 21.26 -6.24 2.30
N ARG A 43 21.15 -7.54 2.00
CA ARG A 43 19.91 -8.12 1.46
C ARG A 43 18.85 -8.19 2.56
N PRO A 44 17.62 -7.73 2.32
CA PRO A 44 16.51 -7.92 3.25
C PRO A 44 16.38 -9.39 3.66
N PRO A 45 16.02 -9.68 4.92
CA PRO A 45 15.69 -11.04 5.37
C PRO A 45 14.71 -11.70 4.39
N LYS A 46 14.95 -12.96 4.06
CA LYS A 46 14.03 -13.71 3.22
C LYS A 46 12.77 -13.97 4.05
N HIS A 47 11.69 -13.26 3.74
CA HIS A 47 10.43 -13.41 4.46
C HIS A 47 9.83 -14.79 4.17
N ASP A 48 9.53 -15.54 5.23
CA ASP A 48 8.73 -16.76 5.14
C ASP A 48 7.26 -16.38 5.23
N LEU A 49 6.51 -16.59 4.14
CA LEU A 49 5.08 -16.27 4.09
C LEU A 49 4.27 -17.04 5.15
N SER A 50 4.76 -18.21 5.61
CA SER A 50 4.10 -18.96 6.68
C SER A 50 4.16 -18.26 8.05
N THR A 51 5.06 -17.27 8.19
CA THR A 51 5.19 -16.44 9.40
C THR A 51 4.43 -15.11 9.32
N TRP A 52 3.84 -14.80 8.15
CA TRP A 52 3.03 -13.60 8.01
C TRP A 52 1.70 -13.78 8.74
N THR A 53 1.39 -12.85 9.63
CA THR A 53 0.08 -12.77 10.30
C THR A 53 -0.67 -11.60 9.69
N VAL A 54 -1.84 -11.86 9.13
CA VAL A 54 -2.78 -10.80 8.73
C VAL A 54 -3.66 -10.51 9.94
N THR A 55 -3.47 -9.34 10.55
CA THR A 55 -4.32 -8.82 11.61
C THR A 55 -5.30 -7.81 11.03
N ASP A 56 -6.58 -7.98 11.33
CA ASP A 56 -7.59 -6.97 11.04
C ASP A 56 -7.66 -6.00 12.22
N ASP A 57 -6.77 -5.01 12.21
CA ASP A 57 -6.62 -4.02 13.30
C ASP A 57 -7.59 -2.83 13.14
N TRP A 58 -8.68 -3.01 12.41
CA TRP A 58 -9.66 -1.96 12.19
C TRP A 58 -10.52 -1.71 13.46
N PRO A 59 -10.85 -0.43 13.76
CA PRO A 59 -11.78 -0.14 14.83
C PRO A 59 -13.17 -0.69 14.48
N ASP A 60 -13.86 -1.27 15.46
CA ASP A 60 -15.24 -1.74 15.30
C ASP A 60 -16.23 -0.74 15.89
N PRO A 61 -17.07 -0.05 15.08
CA PRO A 61 -17.09 -0.04 13.60
C PRO A 61 -16.12 0.98 12.98
N VAL A 62 -15.71 0.73 11.72
CA VAL A 62 -14.86 1.66 10.95
C VAL A 62 -15.66 2.93 10.65
N PRO A 63 -15.22 4.11 11.07
CA PRO A 63 -15.95 5.34 10.81
C PRO A 63 -15.86 5.69 9.32
N VAL A 64 -17.02 5.90 8.70
CA VAL A 64 -17.19 6.40 7.34
C VAL A 64 -18.09 7.63 7.37
N THR A 65 -17.80 8.60 6.53
CA THR A 65 -18.55 9.86 6.40
C THR A 65 -19.58 9.79 5.28
N GLU A 66 -20.63 10.62 5.34
CA GLU A 66 -21.63 10.71 4.25
C GLU A 66 -21.00 11.03 2.89
N ALA A 67 -19.96 11.88 2.87
CA ALA A 67 -19.26 12.20 1.63
C ALA A 67 -18.52 10.99 1.03
N GLU A 68 -17.97 10.11 1.86
CA GLU A 68 -17.35 8.86 1.42
C GLU A 68 -18.40 7.85 0.95
N ILE A 69 -19.55 7.78 1.63
CA ILE A 69 -20.69 6.96 1.22
C ILE A 69 -21.17 7.37 -0.17
N GLU A 70 -21.32 8.67 -0.45
CA GLU A 70 -21.69 9.15 -1.79
C GLU A 70 -20.71 8.71 -2.88
N VAL A 71 -19.41 8.75 -2.60
CA VAL A 71 -18.38 8.33 -3.57
C VAL A 71 -18.44 6.83 -3.79
N PHE A 72 -18.66 6.05 -2.74
CA PHE A 72 -18.82 4.61 -2.80
C PHE A 72 -20.06 4.23 -3.63
N GLU A 73 -21.21 4.82 -3.32
CA GLU A 73 -22.45 4.59 -4.06
C GLU A 73 -22.32 4.98 -5.53
N ARG A 74 -21.70 6.12 -5.87
CA ARG A 74 -21.50 6.50 -7.29
C ARG A 74 -20.69 5.50 -8.10
N TRP A 75 -19.77 4.75 -7.47
CA TRP A 75 -18.94 3.76 -8.13
C TRP A 75 -19.58 2.37 -8.21
N PHE A 76 -20.49 2.05 -7.28
CA PHE A 76 -21.13 0.74 -7.17
C PHE A 76 -22.64 0.75 -7.41
N SER A 77 -23.23 1.90 -7.75
CA SER A 77 -24.68 2.05 -7.91
C SER A 77 -25.23 1.10 -8.96
N ASP A 78 -24.54 0.95 -10.08
CA ASP A 78 -24.94 0.05 -11.17
C ASP A 78 -24.91 -1.42 -10.73
N LEU A 79 -23.87 -1.83 -9.99
CA LEU A 79 -23.79 -3.16 -9.40
C LEU A 79 -24.92 -3.39 -8.37
N PHE A 80 -25.23 -2.40 -7.55
CA PHE A 80 -26.32 -2.51 -6.59
C PHE A 80 -27.69 -2.53 -7.24
N ASP A 81 -27.89 -1.76 -8.31
CA ASP A 81 -29.12 -1.80 -9.09
C ASP A 81 -29.27 -3.14 -9.83
N GLU A 82 -28.17 -3.77 -10.25
CA GLU A 82 -28.20 -5.14 -10.80
C GLU A 82 -28.52 -6.19 -9.74
N MET A 83 -27.92 -6.07 -8.55
CA MET A 83 -28.07 -7.06 -7.47
C MET A 83 -29.36 -6.92 -6.68
N PHE A 84 -29.87 -5.71 -6.51
CA PHE A 84 -30.99 -5.35 -5.63
C PHE A 84 -32.08 -4.53 -6.33
N GLY A 85 -31.91 -4.22 -7.61
CA GLY A 85 -32.94 -3.55 -8.39
C GLY A 85 -34.22 -4.39 -8.46
N PRO A 86 -35.36 -3.73 -8.77
CA PRO A 86 -36.61 -4.44 -8.94
C PRO A 86 -36.47 -5.47 -10.04
N ASP A 87 -36.92 -6.69 -9.78
CA ASP A 87 -37.08 -7.71 -10.82
C ASP A 87 -38.05 -7.12 -11.85
N THR A 88 -37.52 -6.63 -12.98
CA THR A 88 -38.32 -6.00 -14.03
C THR A 88 -39.06 -7.09 -14.81
N GLY A 89 -39.92 -7.82 -14.10
CA GLY A 89 -40.89 -8.77 -14.59
C GLY A 89 -42.30 -8.26 -14.31
N SER A 90 -42.76 -7.35 -15.18
CA SER A 90 -44.17 -7.10 -15.50
C SER A 90 -45.02 -6.23 -14.54
N PRO A 91 -45.63 -5.13 -15.04
CA PRO A 91 -46.58 -4.29 -14.31
C PRO A 91 -48.02 -4.84 -14.39
N ASP A 92 -48.24 -6.10 -14.03
CA ASP A 92 -49.60 -6.65 -13.95
C ASP A 92 -49.64 -7.85 -13.00
N THR A 93 -50.08 -7.61 -11.76
CA THR A 93 -50.86 -8.51 -10.88
C THR A 93 -50.72 -7.96 -9.46
N GLY A 94 -51.49 -6.93 -9.14
CA GLY A 94 -51.95 -6.80 -7.76
C GLY A 94 -53.03 -7.86 -7.56
N PRO A 95 -53.00 -8.70 -6.51
CA PRO A 95 -54.22 -9.38 -6.12
C PRO A 95 -55.18 -8.31 -5.61
N GLU A 96 -56.21 -8.01 -6.41
CA GLU A 96 -57.42 -7.32 -6.00
C GLU A 96 -58.00 -8.11 -4.80
N ILE A 97 -57.74 -7.62 -3.60
CA ILE A 97 -58.36 -8.15 -2.39
C ILE A 97 -59.75 -7.55 -2.27
N ASP A 98 -60.74 -8.26 -2.81
CA ASP A 98 -62.15 -7.99 -2.53
C ASP A 98 -62.42 -8.24 -1.04
N LEU A 99 -62.34 -7.17 -0.25
CA LEU A 99 -62.80 -7.11 1.13
C LEU A 99 -64.33 -7.00 1.16
N GLU A 100 -65.03 -8.01 0.66
CA GLU A 100 -66.43 -8.22 1.04
C GLU A 100 -66.71 -9.70 1.28
N ASN A 101 -66.90 -10.03 2.55
CA ASN A 101 -68.04 -10.81 3.01
C ASN A 101 -68.11 -10.70 4.52
N GLY A 102 -68.96 -9.77 4.95
CA GLY A 102 -69.37 -9.66 6.33
C GLY A 102 -70.09 -10.93 6.79
N THR A 103 -69.75 -11.34 8.00
CA THR A 103 -70.61 -11.96 9.00
C THR A 103 -72.06 -12.22 8.56
N THR A 104 -72.41 -13.50 8.46
CA THR A 104 -73.76 -13.94 8.83
C THR A 104 -73.65 -14.98 9.94
N LYS A 105 -74.60 -14.86 10.87
CA LYS A 105 -74.67 -15.46 12.20
C LYS A 105 -75.41 -16.78 12.16
#